data_AF-A0A6M3J1E1-F1
#
_entry.id   AF-A0A6M3J1E1-F1
#
_cell.length_a   1.000
_cell.length_b   1.000
_cell.length_c   1.000
_cell.angle_alpha   90.00
_cell.angle_beta   90.00
_cell.angle_gamma   90.00
#
_symmetry.space_group_name_H-M   'P 1'
#
loop_
_entity.id
_entity.type
_entity.pdbx_description
1 polymer ?
#
loop_
_entity_poly.entity_id
_entity_poly.type
_entity_poly.pdbx_seq_one_letter_code
_entity_poly.pdbx_strand_id
1 'polypeptide(L)'
;MVRFLGGTMKDWISKIQAELERASNKFGKFNSTHEGYAVIQEEVDELWHAIKRNESIDQLEIEAVQVSAMALRFLIDCCENEPAQGNCAIPKYENQCGEVGKTPQR
;
A
#
# COMPACT_ATOMS: atom_id res chain seq x y z
N MET A 1 -0.98 -8.66 33.00
CA MET A 1 -1.15 -9.51 31.80
C MET A 1 -0.97 -8.61 30.59
N VAL A 2 0.26 -8.48 30.09
CA VAL A 2 0.56 -7.64 28.92
C VAL A 2 0.05 -8.41 27.71
N ARG A 3 -1.04 -7.95 27.08
CA ARG A 3 -1.52 -8.57 25.84
C ARG A 3 -0.47 -8.29 24.77
N PHE A 4 0.15 -9.34 24.24
CA PHE A 4 0.85 -9.29 22.96
C PHE A 4 -0.22 -9.15 21.87
N LEU A 5 -0.65 -7.92 21.58
CA LEU A 5 -1.54 -7.61 20.46
C LEU A 5 -0.69 -7.31 19.21
N GLY A 6 0.15 -8.26 18.81
CA GLY A 6 0.92 -8.15 17.58
C GLY A 6 0.19 -8.84 16.45
N GLY A 7 -0.54 -8.09 15.62
CA GLY A 7 -1.02 -8.60 14.34
C GLY A 7 0.15 -9.10 13.50
N THR A 8 0.00 -10.24 12.83
CA THR A 8 1.01 -10.74 11.90
C THR A 8 1.06 -9.86 10.65
N MET A 9 2.15 -9.92 9.89
CA MET A 9 2.25 -9.25 8.58
C MET A 9 1.02 -9.54 7.68
N LYS A 10 0.51 -10.78 7.73
CA LYS A 10 -0.67 -11.19 6.97
C LYS A 10 -1.94 -10.45 7.39
N ASP A 11 -2.10 -10.17 8.68
CA ASP A 11 -3.26 -9.46 9.21
C ASP A 11 -3.26 -8.00 8.72
N TRP A 12 -2.09 -7.35 8.71
CA TRP A 12 -1.93 -6.00 8.19
C TRP A 12 -2.17 -5.91 6.69
N ILE A 13 -1.61 -6.85 5.91
CA ILE A 13 -1.87 -6.93 4.47
C ILE A 13 -3.37 -7.12 4.21
N SER A 14 -4.06 -7.96 4.99
CA SER A 14 -5.50 -8.16 4.86
C SER A 14 -6.30 -6.86 5.12
N LYS A 15 -5.92 -6.08 6.14
CA LYS A 15 -6.52 -4.77 6.42
C LYS A 15 -6.31 -3.79 5.26
N ILE A 16 -5.09 -3.73 4.71
CA ILE A 16 -4.75 -2.87 3.56
C ILE A 16 -5.55 -3.27 2.32
N GLN A 17 -5.69 -4.57 2.05
CA GLN A 17 -6.50 -5.08 0.94
C GLN A 17 -7.97 -4.68 1.09
N ALA A 18 -8.56 -4.88 2.28
CA ALA A 18 -9.94 -4.52 2.55
C ALA A 18 -10.17 -3.00 2.37
N GLU A 19 -9.24 -2.17 2.82
CA GLU A 19 -9.32 -0.72 2.66
C GLU A 19 -9.21 -0.29 1.20
N LEU A 20 -8.30 -0.89 0.43
CA LEU A 20 -8.16 -0.66 -1.00
C LEU A 20 -9.45 -1.01 -1.76
N GLU A 21 -10.05 -2.17 -1.46
CA GLU A 21 -11.32 -2.59 -2.07
C GLU A 21 -12.46 -1.64 -1.71
N ARG A 22 -12.56 -1.25 -0.44
CA ARG A 22 -13.56 -0.28 0.04
C ARG A 22 -13.44 1.04 -0.71
N ALA A 23 -12.24 1.62 -0.79
CA ALA A 23 -12.00 2.88 -1.46
C ALA A 23 -12.25 2.80 -2.96
N SER A 24 -11.80 1.72 -3.62
CA SER A 24 -12.01 1.50 -5.05
C SER A 24 -13.49 1.36 -5.39
N ASN A 25 -14.26 0.63 -4.58
CA ASN A 25 -15.71 0.49 -4.75
C ASN A 25 -16.46 1.80 -4.50
N LYS A 26 -15.98 2.64 -3.58
CA LYS A 26 -16.63 3.90 -3.21
C LYS A 26 -16.38 5.01 -4.23
N PHE A 27 -15.16 5.12 -4.76
CA PHE A 27 -14.73 6.29 -5.53
C PHE A 27 -14.44 6.00 -7.01
N GLY A 28 -14.30 4.73 -7.41
CA GLY A 28 -13.83 4.38 -8.77
C GLY A 28 -12.38 4.82 -9.01
N LYS A 29 -11.80 4.45 -10.15
CA LYS A 29 -10.37 4.70 -10.44
C LYS A 29 -10.00 6.18 -10.35
N PHE A 30 -8.78 6.47 -9.90
CA PHE A 30 -8.24 7.83 -10.03
C PHE A 30 -8.23 8.27 -11.50
N ASN A 31 -8.58 9.53 -11.76
CA ASN A 31 -8.61 10.10 -13.10
C ASN A 31 -7.24 10.59 -13.56
N SER A 32 -6.30 10.80 -12.63
CA SER A 32 -4.93 11.24 -12.94
C SER A 32 -3.93 10.93 -11.82
N THR A 33 -2.64 10.99 -12.15
CA THR A 33 -1.55 10.90 -11.17
C THR A 33 -1.58 12.03 -10.13
N HIS A 34 -2.03 13.23 -10.51
CA HIS A 34 -2.15 14.35 -9.57
C HIS A 34 -3.26 14.11 -8.55
N GLU A 35 -4.40 13.56 -9.00
CA GLU A 35 -5.49 13.17 -8.11
C GLU A 35 -5.04 12.04 -7.16
N GLY A 36 -4.42 10.99 -7.69
CA GLY A 36 -3.92 9.89 -6.85
C GLY A 36 -2.89 10.36 -5.82
N TYR A 37 -1.98 11.26 -6.20
CA TYR A 37 -1.03 11.85 -5.26
C TYR A 37 -1.72 12.72 -4.20
N ALA A 38 -2.69 13.54 -4.59
CA ALA A 38 -3.43 14.38 -3.65
C ALA A 38 -4.16 13.53 -2.60
N VAL A 39 -4.75 12.40 -3.00
CA VAL A 39 -5.39 11.46 -2.05
C VAL A 39 -4.35 10.84 -1.12
N ILE A 40 -3.20 10.37 -1.61
CA ILE A 40 -2.13 9.87 -0.73
C ILE A 40 -1.69 10.94 0.27
N GLN A 41 -1.52 12.18 -0.19
CA GLN A 41 -1.11 13.28 0.67
C GLN A 41 -2.14 13.55 1.77
N GLU A 42 -3.43 13.51 1.44
CA GLU A 42 -4.51 13.66 2.42
C GLU A 42 -4.40 12.61 3.54
N GLU A 43 -4.28 11.32 3.20
CA GLU A 43 -4.14 10.24 4.19
C GLU A 43 -2.86 10.40 5.05
N VAL A 44 -1.76 10.87 4.46
CA VAL A 44 -0.50 11.12 5.19
C VAL A 44 -0.68 12.29 6.17
N ASP A 45 -1.37 13.35 5.75
CA ASP A 45 -1.67 14.49 6.62
C ASP A 45 -2.63 14.09 7.74
N GLU A 46 -3.60 13.22 7.50
CA GLU A 46 -4.50 12.66 8.52
C GLU A 46 -3.73 11.83 9.55
N LEU A 47 -2.86 10.90 9.11
CA LEU A 47 -1.96 10.17 10.00
C LEU A 47 -1.08 11.11 10.82
N TRP A 48 -0.51 12.14 10.18
CA TRP A 48 0.32 13.12 10.86
C TRP A 48 -0.47 13.93 11.89
N HIS A 49 -1.72 14.30 11.60
CA HIS A 49 -2.60 14.96 12.55
C HIS A 49 -2.93 14.07 13.75
N ALA A 50 -3.24 12.79 13.52
CA ALA A 50 -3.53 11.84 14.59
C ALA A 50 -2.31 11.66 15.52
N ILE A 51 -1.08 11.59 14.97
CA ILE A 51 0.16 11.56 15.76
C ILE A 51 0.31 12.84 16.60
N LYS A 52 0.17 14.02 15.98
CA LYS A 52 0.33 15.31 16.68
C LYS A 52 -0.69 15.50 17.80
N ARG A 53 -1.89 14.97 17.63
CA ARG A 53 -2.97 15.02 18.62
C ARG A 53 -2.89 13.92 19.67
N ASN A 54 -1.92 13.01 19.53
CA ASN A 54 -1.74 11.86 20.41
C ASN A 54 -3.02 11.02 20.51
N GLU A 55 -3.63 10.74 19.36
CA GLU A 55 -4.84 9.92 19.24
C GLU A 55 -4.55 8.45 19.59
N SER A 56 -5.60 7.63 19.70
CA SER A 56 -5.46 6.24 20.10
C SER A 56 -4.66 5.42 19.08
N ILE A 57 -4.06 4.31 19.53
CA ILE A 57 -3.37 3.36 18.64
C ILE A 57 -4.32 2.86 17.53
N ASP A 58 -5.59 2.63 17.86
CA ASP A 58 -6.60 2.21 16.87
C ASP A 58 -6.76 3.25 15.76
N GLN A 59 -6.74 4.55 16.09
CA GLN A 59 -6.83 5.60 15.07
C GLN A 59 -5.55 5.64 14.22
N LEU A 60 -4.37 5.58 14.85
CA LEU A 60 -3.09 5.55 14.14
C LEU A 60 -3.01 4.34 13.18
N GLU A 61 -3.53 3.18 13.58
CA GLU A 61 -3.63 2.01 12.73
C GLU A 61 -4.51 2.25 11.51
N ILE A 62 -5.68 2.86 11.71
CA ILE A 62 -6.63 3.19 10.64
C ILE A 62 -5.96 4.09 9.60
N GLU A 63 -5.37 5.21 10.02
CA GLU A 63 -4.75 6.15 9.08
C GLU A 63 -3.53 5.54 8.37
N ALA A 64 -2.71 4.75 9.08
CA ALA A 64 -1.57 4.07 8.46
C ALA A 64 -1.99 3.01 7.42
N VAL A 65 -3.09 2.30 7.68
CA VAL A 65 -3.69 1.37 6.71
C VAL A 65 -4.19 2.12 5.49
N GLN A 66 -4.85 3.26 5.66
CA GLN A 66 -5.33 4.10 4.55
C GLN A 66 -4.19 4.64 3.69
N VAL A 67 -3.12 5.19 4.31
CA VAL A 67 -1.90 5.62 3.60
C VAL A 67 -1.35 4.48 2.74
N SER A 68 -1.22 3.29 3.33
CA SER A 68 -0.69 2.10 2.65
C SER A 68 -1.59 1.64 1.50
N ALA A 69 -2.91 1.66 1.72
CA ALA A 69 -3.89 1.29 0.71
C ALA A 69 -3.90 2.29 -0.46
N MET A 70 -3.82 3.59 -0.19
CA MET A 70 -3.82 4.62 -1.24
C MET A 70 -2.53 4.61 -2.06
N ALA A 71 -1.39 4.31 -1.43
CA ALA A 71 -0.13 4.09 -2.16
C ALA A 71 -0.23 2.88 -3.12
N LEU A 72 -0.78 1.75 -2.67
CA LEU A 72 -1.00 0.59 -3.53
C LEU A 72 -2.01 0.90 -4.64
N ARG A 73 -3.07 1.63 -4.31
CA ARG A 73 -4.08 2.05 -5.27
C ARG A 73 -3.52 2.98 -6.35
N PHE A 74 -2.60 3.86 -6.00
CA PHE A 74 -1.88 4.68 -6.98
C PHE A 74 -1.10 3.81 -7.96
N LEU A 75 -0.40 2.77 -7.49
CA LEU A 75 0.30 1.85 -8.40
C LEU A 75 -0.68 1.21 -9.40
N ILE A 76 -1.84 0.74 -8.93
CA ILE A 76 -2.85 0.08 -9.77
C ILE A 76 -3.52 1.05 -10.74
N ASP A 77 -4.03 2.18 -10.23
CA ASP A 77 -4.85 3.09 -11.04
C ASP A 77 -4.01 4.00 -11.94
N CYS A 78 -2.78 4.35 -11.51
CA CYS A 78 -1.93 5.31 -12.21
C CYS A 78 -0.71 4.68 -12.91
N CYS A 79 -0.16 3.56 -12.40
CA CYS A 79 1.08 2.97 -12.93
C CYS A 79 0.87 1.68 -13.74
N GLU A 80 -0.20 0.90 -13.52
CA GLU A 80 -0.42 -0.38 -14.24
C GLU A 80 -0.94 -0.22 -15.69
N ASN A 81 -0.84 0.96 -16.30
CA ASN A 81 -1.18 1.18 -17.71
C ASN A 81 -0.22 2.17 -18.40
N GLU A 82 0.92 1.70 -18.91
CA GLU A 82 1.55 2.35 -20.06
C GLU A 82 1.21 1.59 -21.35
N PRO A 83 0.58 2.21 -22.37
CA PRO A 83 1.10 2.02 -23.71
C PRO A 83 2.48 2.70 -23.73
N ALA A 84 3.53 1.90 -23.92
CA ALA A 84 4.93 2.33 -23.94
C ALA A 84 5.12 3.68 -24.65
N GLN A 85 5.31 4.76 -23.89
CA GLN A 85 5.72 6.07 -24.42
C GLN A 85 6.06 7.07 -23.29
N GLY A 86 7.05 6.70 -22.49
CA GLY A 86 7.75 7.63 -21.61
C GLY A 86 9.09 7.04 -21.21
N ASN A 87 10.20 7.75 -21.44
CA ASN A 87 11.56 7.30 -21.14
C ASN A 87 11.88 7.13 -19.63
N CYS A 88 10.88 6.97 -18.76
CA CYS A 88 11.11 6.57 -17.39
C CYS A 88 11.17 5.04 -17.34
N ALA A 89 12.33 4.48 -17.67
CA ALA A 89 12.60 3.07 -17.49
C ALA A 89 12.53 2.74 -15.99
N ILE A 90 11.35 2.32 -15.50
CA ILE A 90 11.28 1.57 -14.25
C ILE A 90 11.86 0.19 -14.60
N PRO A 91 12.99 -0.23 -14.01
CA PRO A 91 13.49 -1.58 -14.21
C PRO A 91 12.38 -2.53 -13.77
N LYS A 92 12.00 -3.47 -14.65
CA LYS A 92 11.16 -4.59 -14.24
C LYS A 92 11.83 -5.20 -13.01
N TYR A 93 11.15 -5.20 -11.87
CA TYR A 93 11.61 -5.93 -10.69
C TYR A 93 11.67 -7.41 -11.11
N GLU A 94 12.82 -7.85 -11.61
CA GLU A 94 13.06 -9.25 -11.95
C GLU A 94 13.03 -10.07 -10.67
N ASN A 95 12.18 -11.08 -10.70
CA ASN A 95 11.96 -12.06 -9.65
C ASN A 95 13.29 -12.65 -9.15
N GLN A 96 13.79 -12.19 -8.01
CA GLN A 96 14.83 -12.88 -7.24
C GLN A 96 14.23 -13.49 -5.99
N CYS A 97 13.29 -14.42 -6.17
CA CYS A 97 13.00 -15.43 -5.17
C CYS A 97 13.74 -16.70 -5.60
N GLY A 98 14.88 -16.95 -4.95
CA GLY A 98 15.87 -17.95 -5.33
C GLY A 98 15.32 -19.37 -5.49
N GLU A 99 15.93 -20.11 -6.43
CA GLU A 99 15.73 -21.53 -6.62
C GLU A 99 16.04 -22.29 -5.33
N VAL A 100 15.04 -22.96 -4.78
CA VAL A 100 15.23 -23.92 -3.69
C VAL A 100 15.99 -25.13 -4.25
N GLY A 101 17.23 -25.25 -3.78
CA GLY A 101 18.16 -26.38 -3.88
C GLY A 101 17.74 -27.59 -4.72
N LYS A 102 18.35 -27.74 -5.90
CA LYS A 102 18.61 -29.06 -6.48
C LYS A 102 20.00 -29.50 -6.01
N THR A 103 20.07 -30.46 -5.10
CA THR A 103 21.31 -31.17 -4.79
C THR A 103 21.86 -31.81 -6.07
N PRO A 104 23.14 -31.59 -6.45
CA PRO A 104 23.75 -32.36 -7.51
C PRO A 104 24.01 -33.78 -7.01
N GLN A 105 23.39 -34.76 -7.64
CA GLN A 105 23.88 -36.13 -7.61
C GLN A 105 25.16 -36.20 -8.45
N ARG A 106 26.29 -36.47 -7.80
CA ARG A 106 27.31 -37.43 -8.21
C ARG A 106 28.35 -37.63 -7.12
#